data_AF-A0A537J6S5-F1
#
_entry.id   AF-A0A537J6S5-F1
#
_cell.length_a   1.000
_cell.length_b   1.000
_cell.length_c   1.000
_cell.angle_alpha   90.00
_cell.angle_beta   90.00
_cell.angle_gamma   90.00
#
_symmetry.space_group_name_H-M   'P 1'
#
loop_
_entity.id
_entity.type
_entity.pdbx_description
1 polymer ?
#
loop_
_entity_poly.entity_id
_entity_poly.type
_entity_poly.pdbx_seq_one_letter_code
_entity_poly.pdbx_strand_id
1 'polypeptide(L)'
;HDNFERLNMPAYHPARDAQDSFYVGKEWLLRTHTTVVDVHVLDRRRPPMRALAYGHCYRRDATDATHSPMFHQADGFVVDRGVRFSDLKGVLLAFVHAFFGPQVRARFTPSYFPFTEPSAEMAISCVICAGRGCAVCKRSGWLEILGCGMFHPRVLEMAQIDPERFTAFAFGMGVERPAMLKHRIGDIRLFYENDVRFLGRV
;
A
#
# COMPACT_ATOMS: atom_id res chain seq x y z
N HIS A 1 12.81 12.96 -7.57
CA HIS A 1 11.58 13.57 -8.10
C HIS A 1 10.42 12.57 -8.09
N ASP A 2 10.51 11.46 -8.83
CA ASP A 2 9.37 10.53 -9.04
C ASP A 2 8.85 9.84 -7.76
N ASN A 3 9.71 9.49 -6.82
CA ASN A 3 9.30 8.83 -5.57
C ASN A 3 8.52 9.76 -4.62
N PHE A 4 8.55 11.08 -4.82
CA PHE A 4 8.01 12.03 -3.84
C PHE A 4 7.20 13.16 -4.50
N GLU A 5 7.86 14.03 -5.26
CA GLU A 5 7.29 15.28 -5.76
C GLU A 5 6.11 15.03 -6.70
N ARG A 6 6.24 14.05 -7.60
CA ARG A 6 5.17 13.62 -8.52
C ARG A 6 3.99 12.95 -7.81
N LEU A 7 4.18 12.60 -6.55
CA LEU A 7 3.17 12.05 -5.65
C LEU A 7 2.76 13.10 -4.61
N ASN A 8 2.84 14.38 -4.99
CA ASN A 8 2.39 15.52 -4.21
C ASN A 8 3.07 15.63 -2.83
N MET A 9 4.30 15.11 -2.70
CA MET A 9 5.11 15.25 -1.49
C MET A 9 6.12 16.40 -1.65
N PRO A 10 5.92 17.53 -0.94
CA PRO A 10 6.79 18.70 -1.05
C PRO A 10 8.20 18.42 -0.53
N ALA A 11 9.15 19.31 -0.83
CA ALA A 11 10.57 19.17 -0.45
C ALA A 11 10.80 19.00 1.06
N TYR A 12 9.94 19.61 1.88
CA TYR A 12 9.99 19.56 3.34
C TYR A 12 9.19 18.40 3.96
N HIS A 13 8.64 17.49 3.15
CA HIS A 13 7.87 16.36 3.67
C HIS A 13 8.78 15.40 4.45
N PRO A 14 8.40 14.97 5.68
CA PRO A 14 9.27 14.17 6.55
C PRO A 14 9.74 12.86 5.92
N ALA A 15 8.90 12.20 5.11
CA ALA A 15 9.29 10.98 4.39
C ALA A 15 10.51 11.16 3.46
N ARG A 16 10.87 12.41 3.10
CA ARG A 16 12.08 12.73 2.31
C ARG A 16 13.33 12.83 3.16
N ASP A 17 13.22 12.83 4.49
CA ASP A 17 14.36 12.91 5.38
C ASP A 17 15.21 11.63 5.29
N ALA A 18 16.53 11.78 5.45
CA ALA A 18 17.45 10.65 5.49
C ALA A 18 17.23 9.75 6.70
N GLN A 19 16.46 10.18 7.71
CA GLN A 19 15.99 9.36 8.82
C GLN A 19 15.02 8.26 8.37
N ASP A 20 14.18 8.52 7.37
CA ASP A 20 13.15 7.57 6.90
C ASP A 20 13.55 6.86 5.61
N SER A 21 14.32 7.53 4.75
CA SER A 21 14.65 7.08 3.40
C SER A 21 16.13 6.78 3.19
N PHE A 22 16.43 5.72 2.43
CA PHE A 22 17.81 5.38 2.05
C PHE A 22 18.25 6.15 0.80
N TYR A 23 19.17 7.09 0.96
CA TYR A 23 19.76 7.87 -0.14
C TYR A 23 21.07 7.28 -0.66
N VAL A 24 21.27 7.36 -1.97
CA VAL A 24 22.51 7.05 -2.68
C VAL A 24 23.03 8.36 -3.28
N GLY A 25 23.92 9.04 -2.55
CA GLY A 25 24.34 10.40 -2.89
C GLY A 25 23.23 11.42 -2.61
N LYS A 26 23.17 12.50 -3.40
CA LYS A 26 22.23 13.62 -3.17
C LYS A 26 20.89 13.47 -3.88
N GLU A 27 20.85 12.71 -4.97
CA GLU A 27 19.71 12.71 -5.91
C GLU A 27 18.98 11.37 -6.00
N TRP A 28 19.68 10.27 -5.73
CA TRP A 28 19.16 8.92 -5.86
C TRP A 28 18.76 8.36 -4.50
N LEU A 29 17.76 7.49 -4.50
CA LEU A 29 17.30 6.79 -3.31
C LEU A 29 16.76 5.42 -3.66
N LEU A 30 16.75 4.50 -2.68
CA LEU A 30 16.02 3.25 -2.80
C LEU A 30 14.54 3.53 -2.58
N ARG A 31 13.70 3.24 -3.59
CA ARG A 31 12.27 3.59 -3.58
C ARG A 31 11.56 3.13 -2.30
N THR A 32 10.71 3.99 -1.74
CA THR A 32 10.04 3.74 -0.45
C THR A 32 8.66 3.09 -0.58
N HIS A 33 8.13 3.04 -1.80
CA HIS A 33 6.86 2.42 -2.19
C HIS A 33 6.84 2.14 -3.70
N THR A 34 5.97 1.24 -4.15
CA THR A 34 5.83 0.88 -5.57
C THR A 34 5.05 1.91 -6.39
N THR A 35 4.40 2.89 -5.76
CA THR A 35 3.61 3.95 -6.41
C THR A 35 4.47 4.80 -7.37
N VAL A 36 5.80 4.79 -7.20
CA VAL A 36 6.73 5.38 -8.18
C VAL A 36 6.58 4.77 -9.57
N VAL A 37 6.18 3.49 -9.67
CA VAL A 37 5.89 2.83 -10.94
C VAL A 37 4.64 3.41 -11.58
N ASP A 38 3.62 3.74 -10.78
CA ASP A 38 2.36 4.30 -11.27
C ASP A 38 2.62 5.61 -12.01
N VAL A 39 3.49 6.46 -11.46
CA VAL A 39 3.95 7.70 -12.08
C VAL A 39 4.49 7.47 -13.50
N HIS A 40 5.30 6.42 -13.70
CA HIS A 40 5.80 6.08 -15.04
C HIS A 40 4.73 5.50 -15.97
N VAL A 41 3.73 4.80 -15.43
CA VAL A 41 2.58 4.31 -16.22
C VAL A 41 1.72 5.49 -16.68
N LEU A 42 1.47 6.45 -15.78
CA LEU A 42 0.71 7.66 -16.07
C LEU A 42 1.34 8.50 -17.19
N ASP A 43 2.68 8.55 -17.27
CA ASP A 43 3.38 9.25 -18.37
C ASP A 43 3.22 8.58 -19.74
N ARG A 44 3.32 7.24 -19.74
CA ARG A 44 3.47 6.45 -20.97
C ARG A 44 2.14 6.06 -21.60
N ARG A 45 1.04 6.25 -20.88
CA ARG A 45 -0.30 5.82 -21.30
C ARG A 45 -1.29 6.97 -21.14
N ARG A 46 -2.48 6.79 -21.70
CA ARG A 46 -3.60 7.73 -21.54
C ARG A 46 -4.81 6.95 -21.00
N PRO A 47 -5.69 7.59 -20.21
CA PRO A 47 -6.89 6.94 -19.69
C PRO A 47 -7.76 6.33 -20.81
N PRO A 48 -8.48 5.21 -20.57
CA PRO A 48 -8.57 4.50 -19.29
C PRO A 48 -7.33 3.64 -19.00
N MET A 49 -6.94 3.55 -17.73
CA MET A 49 -5.77 2.80 -17.28
C MET A 49 -6.08 2.00 -16.02
N ARG A 50 -5.53 0.79 -15.97
CA ARG A 50 -5.55 -0.07 -14.79
C ARG A 50 -4.18 -0.72 -14.69
N ALA A 51 -3.53 -0.60 -13.55
CA ALA A 51 -2.22 -1.20 -13.35
C ALA A 51 -2.08 -1.69 -11.92
N LEU A 52 -1.23 -2.70 -11.77
CA LEU A 52 -0.75 -3.19 -10.50
C LEU A 52 0.77 -3.31 -10.62
N ALA A 53 1.48 -2.68 -9.69
CA ALA A 53 2.92 -2.73 -9.55
C ALA A 53 3.28 -3.53 -8.30
N TYR A 54 4.29 -4.38 -8.42
CA TYR A 54 4.82 -5.16 -7.30
C TYR A 54 6.34 -5.14 -7.29
N GLY A 55 6.93 -5.12 -6.10
CA GLY A 55 8.36 -5.38 -5.93
C GLY A 55 8.92 -4.85 -4.62
N HIS A 56 10.26 -4.85 -4.52
CA HIS A 56 10.96 -4.41 -3.31
C HIS A 56 10.81 -2.91 -3.07
N CYS A 57 10.62 -2.56 -1.81
CA CYS A 57 10.62 -1.21 -1.26
C CYS A 57 11.51 -1.17 -0.03
N TYR A 58 12.00 0.01 0.30
CA TYR A 58 13.03 0.20 1.32
C TYR A 58 12.67 1.36 2.23
N ARG A 59 12.79 1.14 3.55
CA ARG A 59 12.56 2.15 4.59
C ARG A 59 13.56 1.95 5.71
N ARG A 60 13.95 3.01 6.41
CA ARG A 60 14.89 2.92 7.54
C ARG A 60 14.21 2.45 8.83
N ASP A 61 13.36 1.44 8.71
CA ASP A 61 12.69 0.85 9.86
C ASP A 61 13.66 -0.09 10.60
N ALA A 62 13.66 -0.02 11.93
CA ALA A 62 14.38 -0.99 12.74
C ALA A 62 13.81 -2.39 12.50
N THR A 63 14.69 -3.37 12.33
CA THR A 63 14.25 -4.76 12.14
C THR A 63 13.62 -5.29 13.43
N ASP A 64 12.37 -5.69 13.36
CA ASP A 64 11.63 -6.32 14.45
C ASP A 64 10.70 -7.43 13.91
N ALA A 65 9.80 -7.97 14.73
CA ALA A 65 8.89 -9.04 14.30
C ALA A 65 7.86 -8.60 13.23
N THR A 66 7.71 -7.30 13.01
CA THR A 66 6.71 -6.67 12.16
C THR A 66 7.27 -5.71 11.10
N HIS A 67 8.54 -5.30 11.22
CA HIS A 67 9.20 -4.38 10.30
C HIS A 67 10.53 -4.95 9.79
N SER A 68 10.82 -4.66 8.53
CA SER A 68 12.07 -4.99 7.85
C SER A 68 12.48 -3.81 6.97
N PRO A 69 13.78 -3.47 6.88
CA PRO A 69 14.24 -2.34 6.08
C PRO A 69 14.07 -2.55 4.57
N MET A 70 13.85 -3.79 4.15
CA MET A 70 13.42 -4.18 2.80
C MET A 70 12.16 -5.03 2.92
N PHE A 71 11.15 -4.71 2.12
CA PHE A 71 9.87 -5.43 2.08
C PHE A 71 9.26 -5.38 0.69
N HIS A 72 8.26 -6.20 0.42
CA HIS A 72 7.55 -6.17 -0.85
C HIS A 72 6.25 -5.39 -0.73
N GLN A 73 6.01 -4.51 -1.68
CA GLN A 73 4.76 -3.76 -1.77
C GLN A 73 4.05 -4.07 -3.08
N ALA A 74 2.73 -4.14 -3.02
CA ALA A 74 1.85 -4.19 -4.18
C ALA A 74 0.95 -2.95 -4.16
N ASP A 75 1.09 -2.11 -5.19
CA ASP A 75 0.25 -0.92 -5.40
C ASP A 75 -0.56 -1.10 -6.66
N GLY A 76 -1.78 -0.57 -6.65
CA GLY A 76 -2.64 -0.59 -7.82
C GLY A 76 -3.44 0.68 -7.94
N PHE A 77 -3.74 1.04 -9.18
CA PHE A 77 -4.58 2.20 -9.48
C PHE A 77 -5.50 1.94 -10.67
N VAL A 78 -6.58 2.72 -10.71
CA VAL A 78 -7.49 2.81 -11.85
C VAL A 78 -7.73 4.28 -12.16
N VAL A 79 -7.54 4.67 -13.42
CA VAL A 79 -7.93 5.98 -13.96
C VAL A 79 -8.97 5.78 -15.05
N ASP A 80 -10.15 6.37 -14.88
CA ASP A 80 -11.23 6.34 -15.89
C ASP A 80 -12.19 7.52 -15.67
N ARG A 81 -13.19 7.66 -16.53
CA ARG A 81 -14.26 8.64 -16.34
C ARG A 81 -15.21 8.15 -15.25
N GLY A 82 -15.40 8.97 -14.21
CA GLY A 82 -16.40 8.70 -13.18
C GLY A 82 -16.06 7.57 -12.22
N VAL A 83 -14.77 7.27 -12.01
CA VAL A 83 -14.29 6.40 -10.94
C VAL A 83 -14.65 7.01 -9.58
N ARG A 84 -15.26 6.23 -8.70
CA ARG A 84 -15.76 6.65 -7.38
C ARG A 84 -15.05 5.90 -6.26
N PHE A 85 -15.13 6.47 -5.06
CA PHE A 85 -14.65 5.80 -3.85
C PHE A 85 -15.41 4.49 -3.55
N SER A 86 -16.66 4.35 -4.03
CA SER A 86 -17.40 3.09 -3.97
C SER A 86 -16.75 1.97 -4.78
N ASP A 87 -16.13 2.31 -5.91
CA ASP A 87 -15.47 1.34 -6.79
C ASP A 87 -14.20 0.81 -6.12
N LEU A 88 -13.42 1.71 -5.50
CA LEU A 88 -12.26 1.36 -4.67
C LEU A 88 -12.67 0.39 -3.55
N LYS A 89 -13.73 0.72 -2.79
CA LYS A 89 -14.23 -0.17 -1.74
C LYS A 89 -14.64 -1.53 -2.29
N GLY A 90 -15.30 -1.56 -3.45
CA GLY A 90 -15.72 -2.80 -4.10
C GLY A 90 -14.55 -3.69 -4.49
N VAL A 91 -13.51 -3.11 -5.12
CA VAL A 91 -12.29 -3.84 -5.51
C VAL A 91 -11.56 -4.41 -4.29
N LEU A 92 -11.37 -3.58 -3.25
CA LEU A 92 -10.67 -4.00 -2.05
C LEU A 92 -11.44 -5.05 -1.25
N LEU A 93 -12.78 -4.92 -1.17
CA LEU A 93 -13.62 -5.92 -0.54
C LEU A 93 -13.59 -7.26 -1.30
N ALA A 94 -13.61 -7.21 -2.64
CA ALA A 94 -13.48 -8.40 -3.48
C ALA A 94 -12.13 -9.09 -3.24
N PHE A 95 -11.04 -8.34 -3.14
CA PHE A 95 -9.72 -8.87 -2.76
C PHE A 95 -9.75 -9.55 -1.38
N VAL A 96 -10.28 -8.87 -0.35
CA VAL A 96 -10.33 -9.42 1.01
C VAL A 96 -11.11 -10.75 1.04
N HIS A 97 -12.27 -10.80 0.38
CA HIS A 97 -13.09 -12.02 0.34
C HIS A 97 -12.41 -13.14 -0.44
N ALA A 98 -11.74 -12.83 -1.55
CA ALA A 98 -10.99 -13.81 -2.33
C ALA A 98 -9.78 -14.36 -1.55
N PHE A 99 -9.11 -13.51 -0.76
CA PHE A 99 -7.87 -13.88 -0.08
C PHE A 99 -8.07 -14.52 1.30
N PHE A 100 -9.01 -14.00 2.09
CA PHE A 100 -9.28 -14.43 3.47
C PHE A 100 -10.63 -15.14 3.68
N GLY A 101 -11.51 -15.12 2.69
CA GLY A 101 -12.83 -15.75 2.74
C GLY A 101 -13.99 -14.74 2.93
N PRO A 102 -15.22 -15.13 2.52
CA PRO A 102 -16.38 -14.24 2.46
C PRO A 102 -16.92 -13.76 3.82
N GLN A 103 -16.51 -14.41 4.91
CA GLN A 103 -16.91 -14.06 6.28
C GLN A 103 -16.11 -12.88 6.86
N VAL A 104 -15.01 -12.50 6.23
CA VAL A 104 -14.12 -11.45 6.73
C VAL A 104 -14.72 -10.08 6.45
N ARG A 105 -14.92 -9.29 7.50
CA ARG A 105 -15.44 -7.93 7.39
C ARG A 105 -14.31 -6.95 7.11
N ALA A 106 -14.56 -5.95 6.27
CA ALA A 106 -13.65 -4.83 6.05
C ALA A 106 -14.19 -3.55 6.71
N ARG A 107 -13.29 -2.69 7.16
CA ARG A 107 -13.56 -1.37 7.73
C ARG A 107 -12.61 -0.36 7.11
N PHE A 108 -13.16 0.78 6.68
CA PHE A 108 -12.40 1.90 6.14
C PHE A 108 -12.41 3.03 7.16
N THR A 109 -11.24 3.51 7.54
CA THR A 109 -11.06 4.63 8.47
C THR A 109 -10.41 5.78 7.71
N PRO A 110 -10.95 7.02 7.79
CA PRO A 110 -10.29 8.18 7.19
C PRO A 110 -8.85 8.28 7.66
N SER A 111 -7.93 8.49 6.73
CA SER A 111 -6.50 8.67 6.99
C SER A 111 -5.97 9.79 6.08
N TYR A 112 -4.66 9.93 5.96
CA TYR A 112 -4.02 10.94 5.13
C TYR A 112 -2.84 10.35 4.36
N PHE A 113 -2.86 10.48 3.05
CA PHE A 113 -1.70 10.25 2.18
C PHE A 113 -1.56 11.43 1.22
N PRO A 114 -0.36 12.00 1.01
CA PRO A 114 -0.18 13.20 0.19
C PRO A 114 -0.72 13.10 -1.24
N PHE A 115 -0.70 11.90 -1.83
CA PHE A 115 -1.11 11.64 -3.21
C PHE A 115 -2.58 11.21 -3.34
N THR A 116 -3.36 11.14 -2.26
CA THR A 116 -4.80 10.81 -2.32
C THR A 116 -5.69 11.74 -1.51
N GLU A 117 -6.87 12.05 -2.03
CA GLU A 117 -7.92 12.81 -1.33
C GLU A 117 -9.32 12.48 -1.91
N PRO A 118 -10.25 11.88 -1.13
CA PRO A 118 -10.08 11.42 0.24
C PRO A 118 -9.17 10.19 0.36
N SER A 119 -8.54 10.08 1.53
CA SER A 119 -7.64 8.98 1.94
C SER A 119 -8.28 8.10 3.02
N ALA A 120 -7.97 6.80 3.01
CA ALA A 120 -8.44 5.85 4.01
C ALA A 120 -7.46 4.69 4.24
N GLU A 121 -7.40 4.23 5.48
CA GLU A 121 -6.84 2.92 5.83
C GLU A 121 -7.92 1.86 5.78
N MET A 122 -7.56 0.66 5.32
CA MET A 122 -8.44 -0.49 5.37
C MET A 122 -7.95 -1.51 6.40
N ALA A 123 -8.84 -1.83 7.33
CA ALA A 123 -8.68 -2.91 8.29
C ALA A 123 -9.66 -4.05 8.00
N ILE A 124 -9.26 -5.27 8.33
CA ILE A 124 -10.11 -6.46 8.28
C ILE A 124 -10.41 -6.97 9.68
N SER A 125 -11.54 -7.65 9.86
CA SER A 125 -11.83 -8.38 11.09
C SER A 125 -10.73 -9.41 11.33
N CYS A 126 -10.26 -9.51 12.57
CA CYS A 126 -9.11 -10.34 12.90
C CYS A 126 -9.37 -11.81 12.54
N VAL A 127 -8.63 -12.32 11.56
CA VAL A 127 -8.74 -13.70 11.04
C VAL A 127 -8.26 -14.77 12.03
N ILE A 128 -7.54 -14.37 13.07
CA ILE A 128 -7.01 -15.25 14.11
C ILE A 128 -8.06 -15.51 15.21
N CYS A 129 -8.79 -14.46 15.64
CA CYS A 129 -9.74 -14.55 16.75
C CYS A 129 -11.20 -14.29 16.33
N ALA A 130 -11.48 -14.23 15.03
CA ALA A 130 -12.79 -13.89 14.47
C ALA A 130 -13.36 -12.57 15.05
N GLY A 131 -12.50 -11.59 15.29
CA GLY A 131 -12.90 -10.28 15.82
C GLY A 131 -13.15 -10.23 17.34
N ARG A 132 -12.96 -11.31 18.10
CA ARG A 132 -13.13 -11.31 19.57
C ARG A 132 -12.09 -10.49 20.35
N GLY A 133 -10.98 -10.15 19.71
CA GLY A 133 -9.82 -9.50 20.35
C GLY A 133 -8.76 -10.50 20.85
N CYS A 134 -7.54 -10.37 20.36
CA CYS A 134 -6.37 -11.17 20.78
C CYS A 134 -5.10 -10.31 20.79
N ALA A 135 -3.96 -10.88 21.17
CA ALA A 135 -2.67 -10.17 21.18
C ALA A 135 -2.31 -9.60 19.79
N VAL A 136 -2.56 -10.36 18.72
CA VAL A 136 -2.22 -9.97 17.34
C VAL A 136 -2.94 -8.69 16.90
N CYS A 137 -4.23 -8.56 17.22
CA CYS A 137 -5.01 -7.36 16.89
C CYS A 137 -5.04 -6.33 18.03
N LYS A 138 -4.16 -6.45 19.03
CA LYS A 138 -4.11 -5.58 20.22
C LYS A 138 -5.48 -5.42 20.88
N ARG A 139 -6.22 -6.53 21.00
CA ARG A 139 -7.59 -6.62 21.54
C ARG A 139 -8.68 -5.81 20.78
N SER A 140 -8.36 -5.14 19.68
CA SER A 140 -9.33 -4.34 18.93
C SER A 140 -10.33 -5.17 18.10
N GLY A 141 -9.96 -6.40 17.75
CA GLY A 141 -10.70 -7.22 16.80
C GLY A 141 -10.47 -6.85 15.32
N TRP A 142 -9.63 -5.85 15.03
CA TRP A 142 -9.34 -5.35 13.69
C TRP A 142 -7.84 -5.40 13.39
N LEU A 143 -7.49 -5.64 12.14
CA LEU A 143 -6.12 -5.67 11.64
C LEU A 143 -6.05 -4.77 10.40
N GLU A 144 -5.33 -3.66 10.50
CA GLU A 144 -4.97 -2.86 9.34
C GLU A 144 -4.08 -3.67 8.39
N ILE A 145 -4.38 -3.60 7.09
CA ILE A 145 -3.63 -4.33 6.06
C ILE A 145 -3.20 -3.46 4.87
N LEU A 146 -3.80 -2.30 4.62
CA LEU A 146 -3.41 -1.43 3.51
C LEU A 146 -3.90 0.01 3.67
N GLY A 147 -3.30 0.92 2.89
CA GLY A 147 -3.76 2.29 2.65
C GLY A 147 -4.37 2.44 1.26
N CYS A 148 -5.33 3.34 1.10
CA CYS A 148 -6.02 3.59 -0.17
C CYS A 148 -6.64 4.99 -0.24
N GLY A 149 -7.06 5.42 -1.42
CA GLY A 149 -7.75 6.68 -1.60
C GLY A 149 -8.03 7.02 -3.06
N MET A 150 -8.70 8.15 -3.29
CA MET A 150 -8.83 8.72 -4.63
C MET A 150 -7.56 9.51 -4.95
N PHE A 151 -6.95 9.38 -6.13
CA PHE A 151 -5.77 10.20 -6.45
C PHE A 151 -6.09 11.68 -6.33
N HIS A 152 -5.20 12.42 -5.69
CA HIS A 152 -5.30 13.86 -5.56
C HIS A 152 -5.21 14.51 -6.95
N PRO A 153 -6.03 15.53 -7.29
CA PRO A 153 -6.03 16.18 -8.61
C PRO A 153 -4.64 16.59 -9.11
N ARG A 154 -3.81 17.17 -8.25
CA ARG A 154 -2.39 17.48 -8.54
C ARG A 154 -1.57 16.32 -9.12
N VAL A 155 -1.80 15.08 -8.68
CA VAL A 155 -1.10 13.90 -9.22
C VAL A 155 -1.50 13.65 -10.68
N LEU A 156 -2.78 13.83 -11.00
CA LEU A 156 -3.29 13.73 -12.38
C LEU A 156 -2.78 14.88 -13.25
N GLU A 157 -2.81 16.11 -12.74
CA GLU A 157 -2.28 17.30 -13.43
C GLU A 157 -0.80 17.15 -13.77
N MET A 158 0.02 16.68 -12.82
CA MET A 158 1.45 16.39 -13.04
C MET A 158 1.69 15.26 -14.07
N ALA A 159 0.68 14.44 -14.35
CA ALA A 159 0.68 13.43 -15.40
C ALA A 159 -0.02 13.90 -16.71
N GLN A 160 -0.37 15.19 -16.81
CA GLN A 160 -1.09 15.75 -17.96
C GLN A 160 -2.46 15.09 -18.20
N ILE A 161 -3.15 14.70 -17.12
CA ILE A 161 -4.51 14.15 -17.13
C ILE A 161 -5.45 15.18 -16.50
N ASP A 162 -6.50 15.55 -17.24
CA ASP A 162 -7.51 16.52 -16.80
C ASP A 162 -8.40 15.94 -15.66
N PRO A 163 -8.29 16.45 -14.41
CA PRO A 163 -9.03 15.93 -13.26
C PRO A 163 -10.53 16.24 -13.32
N GLU A 164 -10.98 17.18 -14.16
CA GLU A 164 -12.41 17.43 -14.39
C GLU A 164 -13.05 16.35 -15.28
N ARG A 165 -12.24 15.66 -16.10
CA ARG A 165 -12.70 14.61 -17.02
C ARG A 165 -12.47 13.21 -16.47
N PHE A 166 -11.39 13.00 -15.74
CA PHE A 166 -10.97 11.70 -15.25
C PHE A 166 -10.76 11.73 -13.75
N THR A 167 -11.25 10.68 -13.09
CA THR A 167 -10.98 10.44 -11.68
C THR A 167 -10.25 9.12 -11.53
N ALA A 168 -9.61 8.94 -10.38
CA ALA A 168 -8.81 7.75 -10.15
C ALA A 168 -8.79 7.36 -8.69
N PHE A 169 -8.66 6.06 -8.43
CA PHE A 169 -8.30 5.57 -7.10
C PHE A 169 -6.97 4.85 -7.15
N ALA A 170 -6.33 4.76 -5.98
CA ALA A 170 -5.18 3.93 -5.75
C ALA A 170 -5.25 3.23 -4.38
N PHE A 171 -4.49 2.16 -4.25
CA PHE A 171 -4.27 1.43 -3.01
C PHE A 171 -2.85 0.88 -2.96
N GLY A 172 -2.34 0.66 -1.76
CA GLY A 172 -1.03 0.09 -1.55
C GLY A 172 -0.95 -0.79 -0.32
N MET A 173 -0.32 -1.96 -0.48
CA MET A 173 -0.31 -3.02 0.53
C MET A 173 1.07 -3.68 0.60
N GLY A 174 1.64 -3.73 1.81
CA GLY A 174 2.81 -4.56 2.08
C GLY A 174 2.42 -6.04 2.01
N VAL A 175 3.10 -6.83 1.19
CA VAL A 175 2.69 -8.21 0.84
C VAL A 175 2.90 -9.18 2.00
N GLU A 176 3.93 -8.95 2.82
CA GLU A 176 4.23 -9.76 4.00
C GLU A 176 3.07 -9.71 4.98
N ARG A 177 2.38 -8.57 5.12
CA ARG A 177 1.33 -8.40 6.13
C ARG A 177 0.13 -9.34 5.90
N PRO A 178 -0.52 -9.38 4.73
CA PRO A 178 -1.53 -10.40 4.43
C PRO A 178 -1.00 -11.83 4.49
N ALA A 179 0.24 -12.09 4.02
CA ALA A 179 0.85 -13.42 4.06
C ALA A 179 1.00 -13.91 5.50
N MET A 180 1.50 -13.08 6.40
CA MET A 180 1.62 -13.37 7.83
C MET A 180 0.26 -13.72 8.44
N LEU A 181 -0.79 -12.97 8.10
CA LEU A 181 -2.13 -13.23 8.61
C LEU A 181 -2.74 -14.52 8.07
N LYS A 182 -2.55 -14.81 6.79
CA LYS A 182 -3.07 -16.02 6.13
C LYS A 182 -2.38 -17.29 6.62
N HIS A 183 -1.06 -17.24 6.71
CA HIS A 183 -0.22 -18.38 7.09
C HIS A 183 0.11 -18.43 8.59
N ARG A 184 -0.44 -17.50 9.39
CA ARG A 184 -0.22 -17.38 10.84
C ARG A 184 1.25 -17.27 11.22
N ILE A 185 2.02 -16.53 10.43
CA ILE A 185 3.44 -16.27 10.66
C ILE A 185 3.55 -15.09 11.62
N GLY A 186 4.24 -15.30 12.74
CA GLY A 186 4.37 -14.30 13.80
C GLY A 186 5.57 -13.36 13.67
N ASP A 187 6.46 -13.61 12.70
CA ASP A 187 7.74 -12.91 12.56
C ASP A 187 8.10 -12.70 11.09
N ILE A 188 8.21 -11.44 10.67
CA ILE A 188 8.54 -11.06 9.29
C ILE A 188 9.94 -11.50 8.88
N ARG A 189 10.88 -11.65 9.83
CA ARG A 189 12.29 -12.01 9.53
C ARG A 189 12.41 -13.38 8.87
N LEU A 190 11.47 -14.29 9.15
CA LEU A 190 11.42 -15.62 8.56
C LEU A 190 11.34 -15.58 7.02
N PHE A 191 10.78 -14.53 6.43
CA PHE A 191 10.77 -14.37 4.96
C PHE A 191 12.15 -14.11 4.35
N TYR A 192 13.11 -13.59 5.13
CA TYR A 192 14.41 -13.14 4.62
C TYR A 192 15.59 -13.99 5.10
N GLU A 193 15.41 -14.80 6.15
CA GLU A 193 16.45 -15.70 6.68
C GLU A 193 16.73 -16.90 5.78
N ASN A 194 15.81 -17.23 4.86
CA ASN A 194 15.91 -18.38 3.94
C ASN A 194 16.11 -19.73 4.65
N ASP A 195 15.55 -19.89 5.86
CA ASP A 195 15.60 -21.16 6.59
C ASP A 195 14.77 -22.22 5.85
N VAL A 196 15.42 -23.29 5.39
CA VAL A 196 14.79 -24.40 4.65
C VAL A 196 13.64 -25.07 5.43
N ARG A 197 13.68 -25.04 6.78
CA ARG A 197 12.62 -25.57 7.64
C ARG A 197 11.37 -24.70 7.61
N PHE A 198 11.52 -23.40 7.41
CA PHE A 198 10.42 -22.47 7.20
C PHE A 198 9.89 -22.61 5.77
N LEU A 199 10.77 -22.59 4.77
CA LEU A 199 10.39 -22.70 3.35
C LEU A 199 9.62 -24.00 3.03
N GLY A 200 9.94 -25.11 3.70
CA GLY A 200 9.21 -26.38 3.52
C GLY A 200 7.82 -26.44 4.17
N ARG A 201 7.38 -25.40 4.90
CA ARG A 201 6.07 -25.36 5.60
C ARG A 201 5.02 -24.50 4.90
N VAL A 202 5.44 -23.62 4.00
CA VAL A 202 4.59 -22.60 3.37
C VAL A 202 4.14 -23.00 1.98
#